data_AF-A0A833E493-F1
#
_entry.id   AF-A0A833E493-F1
#
_cell.length_a   1.000
_cell.length_b   1.000
_cell.length_c   1.000
_cell.angle_alpha   90.00
_cell.angle_beta   90.00
_cell.angle_gamma   90.00
#
_symmetry.space_group_name_H-M   'P 1'
#
loop_
_entity.id
_entity.type
_entity.pdbx_description
1 polymer ?
#
loop_
_entity_poly.entity_id
_entity_poly.type
_entity_poly.pdbx_seq_one_letter_code
_entity_poly.pdbx_strand_id
1 'polypeptide(L)'
;GYYIIEELKKAGNENTYYKIVPDEKLAILRALLEALEKAEVVITTGGTGITGRDVTIEVIRPLFDKELVGFGEIFRLKSFEEIGTAAVLTRATAGIIRDRESKVVFCLPGSLNAVKTGVEIIRKEAYHVLKHAGE
;
A
#
# COMPACT_ATOMS: atom_id res chain seq x y z
N GLY A 1 8.39 1.57 7.41
CA GLY A 1 9.50 1.95 6.50
C GLY A 1 10.57 0.88 6.43
N TYR A 2 11.52 0.85 7.36
CA TYR A 2 12.70 -0.02 7.29
C TYR A 2 12.43 -1.50 7.02
N TYR A 3 11.48 -2.12 7.73
CA TYR A 3 11.12 -3.51 7.51
C TYR A 3 10.69 -3.81 6.06
N ILE A 4 9.90 -2.91 5.45
CA ILE A 4 9.46 -3.06 4.05
C ILE A 4 10.68 -3.06 3.13
N ILE A 5 11.58 -2.08 3.30
CA ILE A 5 12.80 -1.96 2.48
C ILE A 5 13.67 -3.21 2.61
N GLU A 6 13.83 -3.72 3.82
CA GLU A 6 14.61 -4.94 4.08
C GLU A 6 14.02 -6.15 3.34
N GLU A 7 12.70 -6.35 3.42
CA GLU A 7 12.01 -7.44 2.73
C GLU A 7 12.05 -7.30 1.20
N LEU A 8 11.94 -6.08 0.68
CA LEU A 8 12.08 -5.81 -0.76
C LEU A 8 13.49 -6.12 -1.25
N LYS A 9 14.52 -5.77 -0.48
CA LYS A 9 15.93 -6.11 -0.79
C LYS A 9 16.16 -7.62 -0.78
N LYS A 10 15.62 -8.35 0.20
CA LYS A 10 15.67 -9.82 0.24
C LYS A 10 15.00 -10.47 -0.98
N ALA A 11 14.00 -9.81 -1.54
CA ALA A 11 13.32 -10.23 -2.77
C ALA A 11 14.06 -9.80 -4.06
N GLY A 12 15.26 -9.23 -3.97
CA GLY A 12 16.07 -8.82 -5.12
C GLY A 12 15.77 -7.42 -5.66
N ASN A 13 14.94 -6.62 -4.98
CA ASN A 13 14.66 -5.23 -5.39
C ASN A 13 15.75 -4.30 -4.82
N GLU A 14 16.79 -4.04 -5.62
CA GLU A 14 17.95 -3.24 -5.18
C GLU A 14 17.69 -1.73 -5.22
N ASN A 15 16.87 -1.27 -6.17
CA ASN A 15 16.53 0.15 -6.35
C ASN A 15 15.21 0.49 -5.63
N THR A 16 15.31 0.90 -4.37
CA THR A 16 14.15 1.30 -3.55
C THR A 16 14.12 2.81 -3.33
N TYR A 17 13.00 3.46 -3.66
CA TYR A 17 12.72 4.83 -3.27
C TYR A 17 12.04 4.87 -1.90
N TYR A 18 12.49 5.75 -1.01
CA TYR A 18 11.90 5.91 0.32
C TYR A 18 11.76 7.38 0.70
N LYS A 19 10.59 7.75 1.20
CA LYS A 19 10.27 9.09 1.69
C LYS A 19 9.33 9.00 2.89
N ILE A 20 9.56 9.87 3.88
CA ILE A 20 8.67 10.08 5.02
C ILE A 20 7.96 11.43 4.81
N VAL A 21 6.65 11.46 5.04
CA VAL A 21 5.83 12.67 4.97
C VAL A 21 4.89 12.75 6.17
N PRO A 22 4.45 13.96 6.57
CA PRO A 22 3.40 14.12 7.56
C PRO A 22 2.03 13.65 7.00
N ASP A 23 1.07 13.43 7.90
CA ASP A 23 -0.32 13.09 7.58
C ASP A 23 -1.11 14.32 7.03
N GLU A 24 -0.60 14.88 5.94
CA GLU A 24 -1.16 16.04 5.28
C GLU A 24 -1.48 15.71 3.83
N LYS A 25 -2.68 16.07 3.37
CA LYS A 25 -3.20 15.68 2.05
C LYS A 25 -2.24 15.99 0.90
N LEU A 26 -1.72 17.22 0.86
CA LEU A 26 -0.80 17.65 -0.20
C LEU A 26 0.58 16.99 -0.10
N ALA A 27 1.06 16.71 1.11
CA ALA A 27 2.34 16.05 1.30
C ALA A 27 2.29 14.59 0.83
N ILE A 28 1.21 13.87 1.19
CA ILE A 28 0.96 12.49 0.74
C ILE A 28 0.81 12.43 -0.78
N LEU A 29 -0.02 13.32 -1.36
CA LEU A 29 -0.23 13.35 -2.81
C LEU A 29 1.08 13.58 -3.58
N ARG A 30 1.88 14.58 -3.17
CA ARG A 30 3.18 14.85 -3.82
C ARG A 30 4.14 13.68 -3.71
N ALA A 31 4.24 13.07 -2.52
CA ALA A 31 5.10 11.91 -2.32
C ALA A 31 4.65 10.70 -3.14
N LEU A 32 3.34 10.47 -3.27
CA LEU A 32 2.82 9.42 -4.14
C LEU A 32 3.20 9.67 -5.60
N LEU A 33 2.99 10.88 -6.13
CA LEU A 33 3.34 11.20 -7.52
C LEU A 33 4.83 11.02 -7.79
N GLU A 34 5.70 11.54 -6.91
CA GLU A 34 7.15 11.33 -6.99
C GLU A 34 7.55 9.84 -6.92
N ALA A 35 6.83 9.02 -6.13
CA ALA A 35 7.09 7.59 -6.04
C ALA A 35 6.66 6.87 -7.32
N LEU A 36 5.51 7.24 -7.88
CA LEU A 36 5.01 6.68 -9.13
C LEU A 36 5.96 6.99 -10.29
N GLU A 37 6.65 8.13 -10.31
CA GLU A 37 7.69 8.40 -11.34
C GLU A 37 8.90 7.45 -11.27
N LYS A 38 9.11 6.76 -10.13
CA LYS A 38 10.31 5.97 -9.85
C LYS A 38 10.06 4.47 -9.73
N ALA A 39 8.81 4.04 -9.58
CA ALA A 39 8.46 2.66 -9.30
C ALA A 39 7.07 2.28 -9.81
N GLU A 40 6.92 1.02 -10.24
CA GLU A 40 5.64 0.42 -10.63
C GLU A 40 4.84 -0.09 -9.42
N VAL A 41 5.52 -0.40 -8.31
CA VAL A 41 4.90 -0.83 -7.05
C VAL A 41 5.18 0.20 -5.97
N VAL A 42 4.12 0.80 -5.42
CA VAL A 42 4.22 1.75 -4.30
C VAL A 42 3.54 1.17 -3.07
N ILE A 43 4.21 1.23 -1.92
CA ILE A 43 3.68 0.78 -0.64
C ILE A 43 3.70 1.96 0.33
N THR A 44 2.55 2.36 0.84
CA THR A 44 2.42 3.32 1.93
C THR A 44 2.13 2.60 3.24
N THR A 45 2.54 3.19 4.36
CA THR A 45 2.28 2.65 5.70
C THR A 45 2.02 3.79 6.68
N GLY A 46 0.86 3.76 7.35
CA GLY A 46 0.41 4.82 8.26
C GLY A 46 -0.67 5.73 7.65
N GLY A 47 -1.32 6.51 8.51
CA GLY A 47 -2.41 7.43 8.15
C GLY A 47 -3.69 6.74 7.65
N THR A 48 -3.90 5.47 7.99
CA THR A 48 -5.07 4.66 7.60
C THR A 48 -6.01 4.34 8.77
N GLY A 49 -5.76 4.88 9.97
CA GLY A 49 -6.66 4.74 11.12
C GLY A 49 -7.99 5.47 10.93
N ILE A 50 -8.85 5.52 11.96
CA ILE A 50 -10.18 6.14 11.86
C ILE A 50 -10.23 7.57 12.43
N THR A 51 -9.08 8.13 12.81
CA THR A 51 -9.04 9.49 13.37
C THR A 51 -9.08 10.54 12.27
N GLY A 52 -9.45 11.78 12.60
CA GLY A 52 -9.46 12.87 11.61
C GLY A 52 -8.08 13.23 11.03
N ARG A 53 -6.97 12.72 11.60
CA ARG A 53 -5.63 12.86 11.05
C ARG A 53 -5.29 11.80 10.01
N ASP A 54 -5.96 10.65 10.04
CA ASP A 54 -5.69 9.54 9.14
C ASP A 54 -6.32 9.81 7.77
N VAL A 55 -5.52 10.37 6.86
CA VAL A 55 -6.00 10.85 5.55
C VAL A 55 -5.37 10.13 4.35
N THR A 56 -4.52 9.12 4.57
CA THR A 56 -3.80 8.42 3.48
C THR A 56 -4.77 7.82 2.46
N ILE A 57 -5.85 7.18 2.92
CA ILE A 57 -6.81 6.52 2.03
C ILE A 57 -7.65 7.54 1.28
N GLU A 58 -8.09 8.58 1.98
CA GLU A 58 -8.87 9.68 1.43
C GLU A 58 -8.10 10.42 0.33
N VAL A 59 -6.78 10.44 0.40
CA VAL A 59 -5.91 11.04 -0.62
C VAL A 59 -5.64 10.08 -1.78
N ILE A 60 -5.34 8.82 -1.49
CA ILE A 60 -4.81 7.89 -2.49
C ILE A 60 -5.91 7.15 -3.25
N ARG A 61 -6.96 6.67 -2.55
CA ARG A 61 -8.03 5.86 -3.16
C ARG A 61 -8.75 6.54 -4.32
N PRO A 62 -9.04 7.87 -4.29
CA PRO A 62 -9.66 8.55 -5.42
C PRO A 62 -8.83 8.55 -6.71
N LEU A 63 -7.54 8.24 -6.62
CA LEU A 63 -6.63 8.20 -7.77
C LEU A 63 -6.60 6.82 -8.45
N PHE A 64 -7.26 5.82 -7.87
CA PHE A 64 -7.30 4.48 -8.45
C PHE A 64 -8.21 4.45 -9.68
N ASP A 65 -7.67 4.08 -10.83
CA ASP A 65 -8.47 3.71 -12.00
C ASP A 65 -9.26 2.42 -11.74
N LYS A 66 -8.66 1.50 -10.97
CA LYS A 66 -9.30 0.26 -10.56
C LYS A 66 -8.88 -0.13 -9.16
N GLU A 67 -9.85 -0.20 -8.25
CA GLU A 67 -9.62 -0.66 -6.89
C GLU A 67 -9.48 -2.20 -6.85
N LEU A 68 -8.48 -2.68 -6.11
CA LEU A 68 -8.24 -4.10 -5.86
C LEU A 68 -8.90 -4.51 -4.54
N VAL A 69 -10.23 -4.52 -4.50
CA VAL A 69 -11.02 -4.77 -3.27
C VAL A 69 -10.59 -6.05 -2.54
N GLY A 70 -10.24 -7.11 -3.28
CA GLY A 70 -9.77 -8.38 -2.73
C GLY A 70 -8.51 -8.27 -1.88
N PHE A 71 -7.65 -7.27 -2.11
CA PHE A 71 -6.49 -7.03 -1.24
C PHE A 71 -6.93 -6.67 0.18
N GLY A 72 -7.88 -5.72 0.30
CA GLY A 72 -8.41 -5.30 1.60
C GLY A 72 -9.17 -6.42 2.31
N GLU A 73 -9.88 -7.28 1.55
CA GLU A 73 -10.60 -8.44 2.08
C GLU A 73 -9.65 -9.50 2.64
N ILE A 74 -8.64 -9.90 1.87
CA ILE A 74 -7.62 -10.87 2.31
C ILE A 74 -6.82 -10.32 3.50
N PHE A 75 -6.45 -9.05 3.44
CA PHE A 75 -5.76 -8.38 4.55
C PHE A 75 -6.60 -8.43 5.83
N ARG A 76 -7.90 -8.12 5.72
CA ARG A 76 -8.83 -8.14 6.85
C ARG A 76 -9.06 -9.54 7.40
N LEU A 77 -9.13 -10.55 6.54
CA LEU A 77 -9.22 -11.96 6.95
C LEU A 77 -7.99 -12.37 7.77
N LYS A 78 -6.78 -12.13 7.26
CA LYS A 78 -5.53 -12.41 8.00
C LYS A 78 -5.45 -11.61 9.30
N SER A 79 -5.86 -10.34 9.27
CA SER A 79 -5.94 -9.53 10.48
C SER A 79 -6.92 -10.13 11.49
N PHE A 80 -8.06 -10.66 11.06
CA PHE A 80 -9.03 -11.28 11.96
C PHE A 80 -8.46 -12.52 12.65
N GLU A 81 -7.66 -13.32 11.94
CA GLU A 81 -6.95 -14.47 12.52
C GLU A 81 -5.93 -14.03 13.59
N GLU A 82 -5.29 -12.88 13.42
CA GLU A 82 -4.27 -12.37 14.35
C GLU A 82 -4.85 -11.59 15.55
N ILE A 83 -5.85 -10.74 15.31
CA ILE A 83 -6.35 -9.75 16.28
C ILE A 83 -7.87 -9.81 16.51
N GLY A 84 -8.55 -10.81 15.95
CA GLY A 84 -10.00 -11.00 16.10
C GLY A 84 -10.82 -9.85 15.53
N THR A 85 -11.91 -9.49 16.22
CA THR A 85 -12.86 -8.46 15.76
C THR A 85 -12.25 -7.07 15.63
N ALA A 86 -11.09 -6.81 16.24
CA ALA A 86 -10.35 -5.56 16.04
C ALA A 86 -9.94 -5.35 14.57
N ALA A 87 -9.93 -6.40 13.75
CA ALA A 87 -9.74 -6.32 12.30
C ALA A 87 -10.78 -5.44 11.59
N VAL A 88 -11.94 -5.15 12.20
CA VAL A 88 -12.90 -4.16 11.68
C VAL A 88 -12.26 -2.79 11.47
N LEU A 89 -11.27 -2.43 12.30
CA LEU A 89 -10.59 -1.14 12.23
C LEU A 89 -9.58 -1.02 11.09
N THR A 90 -9.19 -2.12 10.44
CA THR A 90 -8.24 -2.04 9.33
C THR A 90 -8.90 -1.41 8.10
N ARG A 91 -8.20 -0.45 7.50
CA ARG A 91 -8.61 0.20 6.26
C ARG A 91 -7.60 -0.05 5.14
N ALA A 92 -6.79 -1.11 5.24
CA ALA A 92 -5.85 -1.48 4.19
C ALA A 92 -6.57 -1.58 2.83
N THR A 93 -6.02 -0.96 1.80
CA THR A 93 -6.58 -0.96 0.44
C THR A 93 -5.46 -0.99 -0.59
N ALA A 94 -5.79 -1.33 -1.83
CA ALA A 94 -4.88 -1.27 -2.95
C ALA A 94 -5.63 -0.94 -4.24
N GLY A 95 -4.91 -0.42 -5.22
CA GLY A 95 -5.49 -0.07 -6.51
C GLY A 95 -4.45 0.09 -7.60
N ILE A 96 -4.94 0.05 -8.82
CA ILE A 96 -4.17 0.35 -10.03
C ILE A 96 -4.30 1.84 -10.33
N ILE A 97 -3.17 2.46 -10.64
CA ILE A 97 -3.09 3.81 -11.21
C ILE A 97 -2.43 3.68 -12.57
N ARG A 98 -3.11 4.17 -13.62
CA ARG A 98 -2.69 4.11 -15.01
C ARG A 98 -2.22 5.50 -15.45
N ASP A 99 -1.01 5.54 -15.98
CA ASP A 99 -0.47 6.70 -16.68
C ASP A 99 0.19 6.18 -17.98
N ARG A 100 1.51 6.37 -18.15
CA ARG A 100 2.26 5.77 -19.27
C ARG A 100 2.36 4.25 -19.18
N GLU A 101 2.42 3.74 -17.95
CA GLU A 101 2.48 2.33 -17.59
C GLU A 101 1.54 2.08 -16.42
N SER A 102 1.07 0.84 -16.27
CA SER A 102 0.20 0.45 -15.14
C SER A 102 1.03 0.32 -13.87
N LYS A 103 0.61 0.99 -12.80
CA LYS A 103 1.26 0.96 -11.49
C LYS A 103 0.28 0.45 -10.44
N VAL A 104 0.79 -0.20 -9.41
CA VAL A 104 -0.01 -0.68 -8.26
C VAL A 104 0.41 0.03 -6.98
N VAL A 105 -0.59 0.49 -6.23
CA VAL A 105 -0.39 1.17 -4.95
C VAL A 105 -1.08 0.37 -3.85
N PHE A 106 -0.34 0.08 -2.79
CA PHE A 106 -0.83 -0.59 -1.58
C PHE A 106 -0.77 0.37 -0.39
N CYS A 107 -1.86 0.51 0.35
CA CYS A 107 -1.95 1.32 1.54
C CYS A 107 -2.08 0.43 2.77
N LEU A 108 -1.06 0.40 3.62
CA LEU A 108 -1.00 -0.44 4.82
C LEU A 108 -1.21 0.39 6.10
N PRO A 109 -1.72 -0.22 7.19
CA PRO A 109 -1.61 0.36 8.53
C PRO A 109 -0.16 0.55 8.98
N GLY A 110 0.03 1.42 9.98
CA GLY A 110 1.36 1.79 10.49
C GLY A 110 2.00 0.77 11.46
N SER A 111 1.22 -0.16 12.02
CA SER A 111 1.76 -1.13 12.99
C SER A 111 2.65 -2.17 12.29
N LEU A 112 3.70 -2.63 12.99
CA LEU A 112 4.64 -3.58 12.41
C LEU A 112 3.98 -4.90 11.99
N ASN A 113 3.01 -5.40 12.77
CA ASN A 113 2.29 -6.62 12.43
C ASN A 113 1.49 -6.44 11.14
N ALA A 114 0.71 -5.35 11.04
CA ALA A 114 -0.04 -5.04 9.81
C ALA A 114 0.88 -4.90 8.59
N VAL A 115 2.05 -4.29 8.76
CA VAL A 115 3.06 -4.21 7.69
C VAL A 115 3.54 -5.60 7.28
N LYS A 116 3.84 -6.50 8.22
CA LYS A 116 4.26 -7.88 7.92
C LYS A 116 3.18 -8.63 7.13
N THR A 117 1.93 -8.58 7.58
CA THR A 117 0.78 -9.20 6.90
C THR A 117 0.64 -8.66 5.48
N GLY A 118 0.73 -7.34 5.30
CA GLY A 118 0.63 -6.68 3.99
C GLY A 118 1.78 -7.07 3.05
N VAL A 119 3.02 -7.02 3.54
CA VAL A 119 4.21 -7.38 2.74
C VAL A 119 4.16 -8.85 2.30
N GLU A 120 3.65 -9.76 3.14
CA GLU A 120 3.47 -11.17 2.78
C GLU A 120 2.55 -11.34 1.55
N ILE A 121 1.43 -10.61 1.52
CA ILE A 121 0.49 -10.61 0.39
C ILE A 121 1.15 -9.96 -0.84
N ILE A 122 1.73 -8.77 -0.66
CA ILE A 122 2.31 -7.98 -1.77
C ILE A 122 3.41 -8.76 -2.47
N ARG A 123 4.28 -9.46 -1.72
CA ARG A 123 5.36 -10.27 -2.30
C ARG A 123 4.87 -11.40 -3.21
N LYS A 124 3.68 -11.93 -2.94
CA LYS A 124 3.08 -13.01 -3.75
C LYS A 124 2.38 -12.45 -4.98
N GLU A 125 1.70 -11.31 -4.84
CA GLU A 125 0.74 -10.86 -5.85
C GLU A 125 1.19 -9.68 -6.73
N ALA A 126 2.13 -8.83 -6.29
CA ALA A 126 2.43 -7.58 -6.99
C ALA A 126 2.82 -7.77 -8.47
N TYR A 127 3.63 -8.79 -8.78
CA TYR A 127 4.01 -9.12 -10.15
C TYR A 127 2.81 -9.59 -10.99
N HIS A 128 1.95 -10.45 -10.43
CA HIS A 128 0.75 -10.93 -11.12
C HIS A 128 -0.22 -9.78 -11.37
N VAL A 129 -0.39 -8.89 -10.40
CA VAL A 129 -1.22 -7.70 -10.52
C VAL A 129 -0.73 -6.79 -11.65
N LEU A 130 0.57 -6.46 -11.69
CA LEU A 130 1.14 -5.61 -12.74
C LEU A 130 0.99 -6.23 -14.13
N LYS A 131 1.27 -7.54 -14.25
CA LYS A 131 1.14 -8.25 -15.52
C LYS A 131 -0.27 -8.11 -16.12
N HIS A 132 -1.31 -8.38 -15.33
CA HIS A 132 -2.71 -8.29 -15.82
C HIS A 132 -3.20 -6.84 -15.93
N ALA A 133 -2.59 -5.90 -15.19
CA ALA A 133 -2.96 -4.49 -15.29
C ALA A 133 -2.48 -3.85 -16.61
N GLY A 134 -1.45 -4.40 -17.24
CA GLY A 134 -0.89 -3.96 -18.52
C GLY A 134 -1.52 -4.60 -19.77
N GLU A 135 -2.42 -5.56 -19.59
CA GLU A 135 -3.27 -6.13 -20.66
C GLU A 135 -4.49 -5.22 -20.94
#